data_AF-A0A5N5JD67-F1
#
_entry.id   AF-A0A5N5JD67-F1
#
_cell.length_a   1.000
_cell.length_b   1.000
_cell.length_c   1.000
_cell.angle_alpha   90.00
_cell.angle_beta   90.00
_cell.angle_gamma   90.00
#
_symmetry.space_group_name_H-M   'P 1'
#
loop_
_entity.id
_entity.type
_entity.pdbx_description
1 polymer ?
#
loop_
_entity_poly.entity_id
_entity_poly.type
_entity_poly.pdbx_seq_one_letter_code
_entity_poly.pdbx_strand_id
1 'polypeptide(L)'
;MDITAHYTARVTQCEALIAYIFNEKSLCAEALHAGADGIVSFVDNGFTRRLRKNNYLAIYGDIAASEILCRLWHQRSLSKGQWTEIRNAVVGNANLAEVGFVWSQRLHCD
;
A
#
# COMPACT_ATOMS: atom_id res chain seq x y z
N MET A 1 -1.56 13.34 21.11
CA MET A 1 -1.71 13.56 19.66
C MET A 1 -2.97 12.83 19.24
N ASP A 2 -3.93 13.52 18.64
CA ASP A 2 -5.15 12.87 18.16
C ASP A 2 -4.78 11.92 17.02
N ILE A 3 -4.99 10.61 17.24
CA ILE A 3 -4.67 9.54 16.29
C ILE A 3 -5.37 9.80 14.93
N THR A 4 -6.52 10.45 14.95
CA THR A 4 -7.31 10.82 13.78
C THR A 4 -6.58 11.84 12.89
N ALA A 5 -5.96 12.85 13.49
CA ALA A 5 -5.20 13.88 12.78
C ALA A 5 -3.95 13.29 12.11
N HIS A 6 -3.32 12.30 12.75
CA HIS A 6 -2.13 11.63 12.23
C HIS A 6 -2.39 10.88 10.90
N TYR A 7 -3.48 10.11 10.79
CA TYR A 7 -3.78 9.41 9.53
C TYR A 7 -4.19 10.35 8.40
N THR A 8 -4.85 11.47 8.71
CA THR A 8 -5.24 12.47 7.68
C THR A 8 -4.03 13.07 6.98
N ALA A 9 -3.01 13.43 7.74
CA ALA A 9 -1.75 13.93 7.19
C ALA A 9 -1.04 12.86 6.33
N ARG A 10 -0.96 11.61 6.84
CA ARG A 10 -0.30 10.51 6.11
C ARG A 10 -1.02 10.12 4.81
N VAL A 11 -2.36 10.17 4.79
CA VAL A 11 -3.14 9.96 3.56
C VAL A 11 -2.79 11.04 2.54
N THR A 12 -2.79 12.32 2.95
CA THR A 12 -2.47 13.44 2.05
C THR A 12 -1.06 13.30 1.47
N GLN A 13 -0.08 12.95 2.29
CA GLN A 13 1.28 12.70 1.82
C GLN A 13 1.36 11.49 0.88
N CYS A 14 0.65 10.40 1.18
CA CYS A 14 0.58 9.23 0.32
C CYS A 14 0.03 9.59 -1.06
N GLU A 15 -1.11 10.29 -1.11
CA GLU A 15 -1.74 10.74 -2.36
C GLU A 15 -0.81 11.59 -3.22
N ALA A 16 -0.02 12.47 -2.59
CA ALA A 16 0.99 13.26 -3.29
C ALA A 16 2.11 12.38 -3.86
N LEU A 17 2.62 11.41 -3.10
CA LEU A 17 3.70 10.52 -3.54
C LEU A 17 3.31 9.62 -4.71
N ILE A 18 2.10 9.06 -4.68
CA ILE A 18 1.62 8.16 -5.75
C ILE A 18 0.88 8.90 -6.87
N ALA A 19 0.78 10.23 -6.78
CA ALA A 19 0.05 11.09 -7.70
C ALA A 19 -1.39 10.58 -7.97
N TYR A 20 -2.07 10.12 -6.91
CA TYR A 20 -3.41 9.54 -6.99
C TYR A 20 -4.23 9.99 -5.78
N ILE A 21 -5.42 10.55 -6.05
CA ILE A 21 -6.36 10.98 -5.02
C ILE A 21 -7.38 9.86 -4.79
N PHE A 22 -7.53 9.41 -3.55
CA PHE A 22 -8.54 8.41 -3.22
C PHE A 22 -9.92 9.06 -3.10
N ASN A 23 -10.92 8.46 -3.76
CA ASN A 23 -12.32 8.84 -3.56
C ASN A 23 -12.79 8.56 -2.11
N GLU A 24 -12.30 7.46 -1.53
CA GLU A 24 -12.55 7.07 -0.14
C GLU A 24 -11.21 7.09 0.62
N LYS A 25 -10.94 8.18 1.34
CA LYS A 25 -9.67 8.36 2.05
C LYS A 25 -9.46 7.33 3.15
N SER A 26 -10.56 6.79 3.69
CA SER A 26 -10.49 5.67 4.64
C SER A 26 -9.76 4.45 4.10
N LEU A 27 -9.82 4.17 2.79
CA LEU A 27 -9.10 3.03 2.20
C LEU A 27 -7.57 3.22 2.26
N CYS A 28 -7.10 4.44 1.97
CA CYS A 28 -5.68 4.78 2.11
C CYS A 28 -5.25 4.73 3.57
N ALA A 29 -6.06 5.29 4.47
CA ALA A 29 -5.79 5.26 5.90
C ALA A 29 -5.71 3.82 6.45
N GLU A 30 -6.62 2.94 6.01
CA GLU A 30 -6.64 1.52 6.36
C GLU A 30 -5.41 0.79 5.81
N ALA A 31 -5.00 1.06 4.56
CA ALA A 31 -3.78 0.51 3.98
C ALA A 31 -2.52 0.90 4.77
N LEU A 32 -2.48 2.12 5.32
CA LEU A 32 -1.37 2.63 6.15
C LEU A 32 -1.37 2.08 7.59
N HIS A 33 -2.46 1.43 8.03
CA HIS A 33 -2.58 0.87 9.37
C HIS A 33 -1.96 -0.54 9.45
N ALA A 34 -0.62 -0.55 9.60
CA ALA A 34 0.17 -1.77 9.78
C ALA A 34 0.48 -2.12 11.25
N GLY A 35 0.05 -1.27 12.20
CA GLY A 35 0.40 -1.34 13.62
C GLY A 35 -0.26 -2.49 14.42
N ALA A 36 0.05 -2.54 15.73
CA ALA A 36 -0.54 -3.48 16.68
C ALA A 36 -2.08 -3.31 16.80
N ASP A 37 -2.75 -4.34 17.33
CA ASP A 37 -4.21 -4.50 17.40
C ASP A 37 -4.90 -3.47 18.32
N GLY A 38 -4.81 -2.19 17.96
CA GLY A 38 -5.48 -1.06 18.59
C GLY A 38 -6.71 -0.64 17.79
N ILE A 39 -7.74 -0.14 18.48
CA ILE A 39 -8.87 0.50 17.83
C ILE A 39 -8.42 1.87 17.35
N VAL A 40 -8.11 1.98 16.06
CA VAL A 40 -7.79 3.24 15.40
C VAL A 40 -9.04 3.76 14.68
N SER A 41 -9.33 5.05 14.82
CA SER A 41 -10.43 5.71 14.12
C SER A 41 -9.90 6.78 13.17
N PHE A 42 -10.60 6.96 12.06
CA PHE A 42 -10.32 7.94 11.01
C PHE A 42 -11.60 8.69 10.67
N VAL A 43 -11.55 10.02 10.56
CA VAL A 43 -12.70 10.83 10.16
C VAL A 43 -12.58 11.12 8.67
N ASP A 44 -13.54 10.60 7.91
CA ASP A 44 -13.64 10.83 6.47
C ASP A 44 -14.98 11.51 6.19
N ASN A 45 -14.96 12.72 5.61
CA ASN A 45 -16.15 13.53 5.33
C ASN A 45 -17.10 13.71 6.53
N GLY A 46 -16.54 13.89 7.73
CA GLY A 46 -17.31 14.06 8.97
C GLY A 46 -17.83 12.77 9.61
N PHE A 47 -17.58 11.61 8.99
CA PHE A 47 -17.94 10.30 9.55
C PHE A 47 -16.73 9.61 10.16
N THR A 48 -16.84 9.21 11.43
CA THR A 48 -15.83 8.41 12.10
C THR A 48 -15.92 6.96 11.66
N ARG A 49 -14.84 6.45 11.05
CA ARG A 49 -14.67 5.06 10.63
C ARG A 49 -13.60 4.39 11.46
N ARG A 50 -13.84 3.14 11.85
CA ARG A 50 -12.81 2.31 12.47
C ARG A 50 -11.90 1.74 11.38
N LEU A 51 -10.61 1.96 11.49
CA LEU A 51 -9.62 1.34 10.62
C LEU A 51 -9.35 -0.09 11.08
N ARG A 52 -9.37 -1.05 10.16
CA ARG A 52 -8.92 -2.41 10.43
C ARG A 52 -7.45 -2.52 10.05
N LYS A 53 -6.76 -3.50 10.61
CA LYS A 53 -5.39 -3.79 10.20
C LYS A 53 -5.36 -4.14 8.72
N ASN A 54 -4.34 -3.66 8.01
CA ASN A 54 -4.25 -3.75 6.56
C ASN A 54 -4.04 -5.16 5.99
N ASN A 55 -4.01 -6.22 6.80
CA ASN A 55 -3.73 -7.60 6.38
C ASN A 55 -4.51 -8.04 5.14
N TYR A 56 -5.82 -7.72 5.07
CA TYR A 56 -6.64 -8.11 3.93
C TYR A 56 -6.28 -7.30 2.65
N LEU A 57 -5.95 -6.01 2.79
CA LEU A 57 -5.48 -5.17 1.69
C LEU A 57 -4.11 -5.62 1.21
N ALA A 58 -3.23 -6.08 2.11
CA ALA A 58 -1.94 -6.65 1.75
C ALA A 58 -2.11 -7.89 0.87
N ILE A 59 -2.97 -8.84 1.28
CA ILE A 59 -3.28 -10.03 0.48
C ILE A 59 -3.88 -9.65 -0.88
N TYR A 60 -4.82 -8.70 -0.90
CA TYR A 60 -5.44 -8.25 -2.15
C TYR A 60 -4.40 -7.61 -3.09
N GLY A 61 -3.52 -6.78 -2.55
CA GLY A 61 -2.42 -6.15 -3.28
C GLY A 61 -1.44 -7.16 -3.87
N ASP A 62 -1.06 -8.20 -3.11
CA ASP A 62 -0.17 -9.25 -3.58
C ASP A 62 -0.77 -10.02 -4.77
N ILE A 63 -2.07 -10.32 -4.72
CA ILE A 63 -2.78 -11.00 -5.80
C ILE A 63 -2.85 -10.09 -7.03
N ALA A 64 -3.26 -8.83 -6.87
CA ALA A 64 -3.38 -7.87 -7.97
C ALA A 64 -2.02 -7.62 -8.65
N ALA A 65 -0.95 -7.41 -7.87
CA ALA A 65 0.40 -7.22 -8.39
C ALA A 65 0.91 -8.46 -9.13
N SER A 66 0.68 -9.66 -8.58
CA SER A 66 1.05 -10.93 -9.23
C SER A 66 0.30 -11.15 -10.55
N GLU A 67 -0.97 -10.77 -10.60
CA GLU A 67 -1.82 -10.91 -11.78
C GLU A 67 -1.40 -9.93 -12.90
N ILE A 68 -1.14 -8.66 -12.56
CA ILE A 68 -0.55 -7.68 -13.48
C ILE A 68 0.80 -8.17 -14.01
N LEU A 69 1.67 -8.67 -13.13
CA LEU A 69 2.97 -9.19 -13.53
C LEU A 69 2.86 -10.40 -14.45
N CYS A 70 1.92 -11.31 -14.19
CA CYS A 70 1.63 -12.46 -15.03
C CYS A 70 1.19 -12.03 -16.44
N ARG A 71 0.33 -11.03 -16.54
CA ARG A 71 -0.06 -10.46 -17.84
C ARG A 71 1.14 -9.88 -18.59
N LEU A 72 2.00 -9.11 -17.92
CA LEU A 72 3.20 -8.53 -18.53
C LEU A 72 4.20 -9.61 -18.98
N TRP A 73 4.38 -10.64 -18.16
CA TRP A 73 5.22 -11.81 -18.49
C TRP A 73 4.72 -12.51 -19.76
N HIS A 74 3.40 -12.73 -19.84
CA HIS A 74 2.77 -13.36 -21.00
C HIS A 74 2.87 -12.49 -22.27
N GLN A 75 2.55 -11.20 -22.16
CA GLN A 75 2.64 -10.23 -23.27
C GLN A 75 4.04 -10.11 -23.86
N ARG A 76 5.08 -10.30 -23.03
CA ARG A 76 6.49 -10.27 -23.46
C ARG A 76 7.03 -11.63 -23.91
N SER A 77 6.18 -12.67 -23.96
CA SER A 77 6.53 -14.03 -24.37
C SER A 77 7.75 -14.60 -23.64
N LEU A 78 7.85 -14.30 -22.35
CA LEU A 78 8.97 -14.74 -21.52
C LEU A 78 8.83 -16.22 -21.14
N SER A 79 9.96 -16.86 -20.85
CA SER A 79 9.99 -18.27 -20.43
C SER A 79 9.48 -18.46 -19.01
N LYS A 80 9.12 -19.72 -18.67
CA LYS A 80 8.76 -20.10 -17.31
C LYS A 80 9.89 -19.86 -16.29
N GLY A 81 11.15 -20.00 -16.70
CA GLY A 81 12.30 -19.68 -15.82
C GLY A 81 12.32 -18.21 -15.43
N GLN A 82 12.10 -17.33 -16.42
CA GLN A 82 12.06 -15.88 -16.22
C GLN A 82 10.87 -15.44 -15.35
N TRP A 83 9.76 -16.18 -15.34
CA TRP A 83 8.64 -15.89 -14.43
C TRP A 83 9.09 -15.91 -12.96
N THR A 84 9.78 -16.98 -12.53
CA THR A 84 10.22 -17.12 -11.14
C THR A 84 11.19 -16.01 -10.75
N GLU A 85 12.14 -15.69 -11.65
CA GLU A 85 13.13 -14.63 -11.43
C GLU A 85 12.47 -13.26 -11.29
N ILE A 86 11.63 -12.87 -12.25
CA ILE A 86 10.99 -11.55 -12.27
C ILE A 86 9.98 -11.42 -11.12
N ARG A 87 9.23 -12.47 -10.80
CA ARG A 87 8.30 -12.45 -9.66
C ARG A 87 9.04 -12.15 -8.36
N ASN A 88 10.13 -12.86 -8.09
CA ASN A 88 10.90 -12.66 -6.87
C ASN A 88 11.58 -11.27 -6.85
N ALA A 89 12.04 -10.79 -8.01
CA ALA A 89 12.70 -9.49 -8.12
C ALA A 89 11.73 -8.30 -8.00
N VAL A 90 10.52 -8.40 -8.53
CA VAL A 90 9.59 -7.25 -8.62
C VAL A 90 8.56 -7.25 -7.48
N VAL A 91 7.91 -8.38 -7.24
CA VAL A 91 6.81 -8.51 -6.26
C VAL A 91 7.20 -9.38 -5.06
N GLY A 92 8.49 -9.69 -4.91
CA GLY A 92 8.99 -10.37 -3.72
C GLY A 92 8.99 -9.46 -2.50
N ASN A 93 8.75 -10.03 -1.33
CA ASN A 93 8.69 -9.30 -0.06
C ASN A 93 9.90 -8.39 0.19
N ALA A 94 11.10 -8.83 -0.18
CA ALA A 94 12.32 -8.04 -0.02
C ALA A 94 12.27 -6.75 -0.85
N ASN A 95 11.97 -6.86 -2.14
CA ASN A 95 11.87 -5.69 -3.02
C ASN A 95 10.71 -4.76 -2.61
N LEU A 96 9.54 -5.32 -2.28
CA LEU A 96 8.40 -4.53 -1.83
C LEU A 96 8.69 -3.79 -0.51
N ALA A 97 9.41 -4.42 0.42
CA ALA A 97 9.85 -3.77 1.65
C ALA A 97 10.84 -2.64 1.36
N GLU A 98 11.84 -2.87 0.51
CA GLU A 98 12.83 -1.84 0.12
C GLU A 98 12.16 -0.62 -0.53
N VAL A 99 11.31 -0.86 -1.53
CA VAL A 99 10.53 0.20 -2.18
C VAL A 99 9.69 0.95 -1.13
N GLY A 100 9.00 0.20 -0.26
CA GLY A 100 8.23 0.78 0.84
C GLY A 100 9.07 1.66 1.76
N PHE A 101 10.29 1.27 2.11
CA PHE A 101 11.20 2.06 2.93
C PHE A 101 11.69 3.32 2.22
N VAL A 102 12.03 3.24 0.93
CA VAL A 102 12.45 4.39 0.13
C VAL A 102 11.36 5.47 0.12
N TRP A 103 10.10 5.06 -0.05
CA TRP A 103 8.97 6.00 -0.01
C TRP A 103 8.63 6.43 1.42
N SER A 104 8.78 5.55 2.41
CA SER A 104 8.56 5.90 3.82
C SER A 104 9.57 6.92 4.34
N GLN A 105 10.84 6.84 3.95
CA GLN A 105 11.84 7.86 4.30
C GLN A 105 11.47 9.22 3.69
N ARG A 106 10.92 9.23 2.47
CA ARG A 106 10.38 10.45 1.86
C ARG A 106 9.16 11.00 2.60
N LEU A 107 8.38 10.17 3.30
CA LEU A 107 7.26 10.61 4.15
C LEU A 107 7.71 11.30 5.47
N HIS A 108 8.97 11.16 5.89
CA HIS A 108 9.48 11.73 7.15
C HIS A 108 10.38 12.97 6.95
N CYS A 109 10.62 13.40 5.72
CA CYS A 109 11.58 14.47 5.40
C CYS A 109 10.97 15.87 5.15
N ASP A 110 9.65 16.04 5.34
CA ASP A 110 8.96 17.34 5.26
C ASP A 110 8.17 17.60 6.56
#